data_AF-A0A7Y2BW43-F1
#
_entry.id   AF-A0A7Y2BW43-F1
#
_cell.length_a   1.000
_cell.length_b   1.000
_cell.length_c   1.000
_cell.angle_alpha   90.00
_cell.angle_beta   90.00
_cell.angle_gamma   90.00
#
_symmetry.space_group_name_H-M   'P 1'
#
loop_
_entity.id
_entity.type
_entity.pdbx_description
1 polymer ?
#
loop_
_entity_poly.entity_id
_entity_poly.type
_entity_poly.pdbx_seq_one_letter_code
_entity_poly.pdbx_strand_id
1 'polypeptide(L)' 'MKLRPYKVALALLAIIMSSYIAVTLPFSLQGIPFTAQSLIVFICAAFLAPTEFTFAIVTYLLLGVIGAPVFAEGTSG' A
#
# COMPACT_ATOMS: atom_id res chain seq x y z
N MET A 1 -10.98 -21.70 0.58
CA MET A 1 -11.21 -20.25 0.39
C MET A 1 -10.66 -19.87 -0.99
N LYS A 2 -11.52 -19.44 -1.93
CA LYS A 2 -11.13 -19.25 -3.33
C LYS A 2 -10.44 -17.90 -3.51
N LEU A 3 -9.19 -17.88 -3.96
CA LEU A 3 -8.46 -16.65 -4.26
C LEU A 3 -9.07 -15.98 -5.50
N ARG A 4 -9.40 -14.70 -5.40
CA ARG A 4 -9.92 -13.89 -6.50
C ARG A 4 -8.86 -12.89 -6.95
N PRO A 5 -8.12 -13.17 -8.04
CA PRO A 5 -6.92 -12.39 -8.40
C PRO A 5 -7.24 -10.93 -8.73
N TYR A 6 -8.41 -10.65 -9.30
CA TYR A 6 -8.83 -9.29 -9.61
C TYR A 6 -8.96 -8.40 -8.36
N LYS A 7 -9.40 -8.96 -7.21
CA LYS A 7 -9.49 -8.21 -5.95
C LYS A 7 -8.11 -7.84 -5.41
N VAL A 8 -7.17 -8.78 -5.54
CA VAL A 8 -5.76 -8.58 -5.13
C VAL A 8 -5.12 -7.49 -5.99
N ALA A 9 -5.30 -7.55 -7.30
CA ALA A 9 -4.79 -6.55 -8.23
C ALA A 9 -5.36 -5.15 -7.96
N LEU A 10 -6.67 -5.04 -7.70
CA LEU A 10 -7.30 -3.76 -7.34
C LEU A 10 -6.76 -3.19 -6.03
N ALA A 11 -6.58 -4.05 -5.01
CA ALA A 11 -6.00 -3.62 -3.74
C ALA A 11 -4.55 -3.14 -3.91
N LEU A 12 -3.74 -3.86 -4.70
CA LEU A 12 -2.38 -3.44 -5.04
C LEU A 12 -2.34 -2.08 -5.72
N LEU A 13 -3.15 -1.88 -6.77
CA LEU A 13 -3.23 -0.60 -7.45
C LEU A 13 -3.65 0.54 -6.51
N ALA A 14 -4.66 0.31 -5.66
CA ALA A 14 -5.11 1.31 -4.71
C ALA A 14 -4.01 1.69 -3.69
N ILE A 15 -3.30 0.69 -3.14
CA ILE A 15 -2.20 0.90 -2.19
C ILE A 15 -1.05 1.68 -2.85
N ILE A 16 -0.66 1.31 -4.07
CA ILE A 16 0.45 1.95 -4.79
C ILE A 16 0.07 3.39 -5.18
N MET A 17 -1.09 3.61 -5.79
CA MET A 17 -1.49 4.96 -6.22
C MET A 17 -1.65 5.92 -5.04
N SER A 18 -2.09 5.43 -3.88
CA SER A 18 -2.22 6.24 -2.67
C SER A 18 -0.88 6.55 -1.98
N SER A 19 0.23 5.89 -2.34
CA SER A 19 1.57 6.20 -1.81
C SER A 19 2.09 7.56 -2.28
N TYR A 20 1.59 8.04 -3.42
CA TYR A 20 1.91 9.35 -4.00
C TYR A 20 1.09 10.49 -3.39
N ILE A 21 0.01 10.16 -2.66
CA ILE A 21 -0.78 11.16 -1.94
C ILE A 21 -0.12 11.36 -0.58
N ALA A 22 0.80 12.33 -0.52
CA ALA A 22 1.58 12.65 0.65
C ALA A 22 1.35 14.11 1.08
N VAL A 23 1.23 14.33 2.39
CA VAL A 23 1.20 15.67 2.98
C VAL A 23 2.25 15.74 4.09
N THR A 24 3.19 16.65 3.93
CA THR A 24 4.18 16.93 4.99
C THR A 24 3.58 17.95 5.95
N LEU A 25 3.21 17.47 7.13
CA LEU A 25 2.66 18.32 8.18
C LEU A 25 3.76 19.14 8.86
N PRO A 26 3.53 20.41 9.20
CA PRO A 26 4.55 21.29 9.79
C PRO A 26 5.05 20.84 11.17
N PHE A 27 4.32 19.94 11.84
CA PHE A 27 4.67 19.33 13.12
C PHE A 27 5.13 17.87 13.00
N SER A 28 5.37 17.37 11.78
CA SER A 28 5.93 16.04 11.59
C SER A 28 7.35 15.99 12.17
N LEU A 29 7.58 15.08 13.14
CA LEU A 29 8.76 15.05 14.02
C LEU A 29 10.12 14.81 13.34
N GLN A 30 10.16 14.70 12.01
CA GLN A 30 11.39 14.46 11.22
C GLN A 30 11.18 14.75 9.71
N GLY A 31 10.12 15.49 9.33
CA GLY A 31 9.76 15.65 7.91
C GLY A 31 9.24 14.37 7.26
N ILE A 32 8.83 13.38 8.06
CA ILE A 32 8.25 12.13 7.55
C ILE A 32 6.88 12.44 6.93
N PRO A 33 6.67 12.17 5.64
CA PRO A 33 5.42 12.46 4.96
C PRO A 33 4.28 11.61 5.53
N PHE A 34 3.11 12.23 5.73
CA PHE A 34 1.89 11.48 6.00
C PHE A 34 1.26 11.06 4.67
N THR A 35 1.26 9.76 4.37
CA THR A 35 0.69 9.23 3.12
C THR A 35 -0.68 8.61 3.30
N ALA A 36 -1.53 8.72 2.28
CA ALA A 36 -2.83 8.05 2.26
C ALA A 36 -2.71 6.51 2.20
N GLN A 37 -1.53 5.98 1.89
CA GLN A 37 -1.25 4.56 1.74
C GLN A 37 -1.65 3.72 2.95
N SER A 38 -1.31 4.17 4.16
CA SER A 38 -1.65 3.47 5.40
C SER A 38 -3.17 3.33 5.60
N LEU A 39 -3.94 4.39 5.30
CA LEU A 39 -5.40 4.37 5.33
C LEU A 39 -5.97 3.37 4.31
N ILE A 40 -5.46 3.39 3.07
CA ILE A 40 -5.91 2.47 2.03
C ILE A 40 -5.60 1.00 2.38
N VAL A 41 -4.47 0.73 3.05
CA VAL A 41 -4.16 -0.61 3.56
C VAL A 41 -5.24 -1.09 4.54
N PHE A 42 -5.67 -0.25 5.48
CA PHE A 42 -6.75 -0.60 6.41
C PHE A 42 -8.11 -0.79 5.72
N ILE A 43 -8.43 0.06 4.74
CA ILE A 43 -9.64 -0.10 3.93
C ILE A 43 -9.60 -1.44 3.18
N CYS A 44 -8.47 -1.78 2.54
CA CYS A 44 -8.31 -3.08 1.88
C CYS A 44 -8.51 -4.24 2.87
N ALA A 45 -7.96 -4.15 4.08
CA ALA A 45 -8.14 -5.16 5.12
C ALA A 45 -9.62 -5.36 5.53
N ALA A 46 -10.43 -4.30 5.50
CA ALA A 46 -11.85 -4.37 5.84
C ALA A 46 -12.71 -5.04 4.74
N PHE A 47 -12.33 -4.90 3.46
CA PHE A 47 -13.13 -5.39 2.31
C PHE A 47 -12.62 -6.70 1.69
N LEU A 48 -11.37 -7.08 1.96
CA LEU A 48 -10.77 -8.31 1.44
C LEU A 48 -10.90 -9.44 2.44
N ALA A 49 -11.00 -10.66 1.91
CA ALA A 49 -10.93 -11.84 2.73
C ALA A 49 -9.46 -12.01 3.22
N PRO A 50 -9.19 -12.58 4.42
CA PRO A 50 -7.83 -12.63 4.98
C PRO A 50 -6.75 -13.13 4.02
N THR A 51 -7.01 -14.19 3.26
CA THR A 51 -6.06 -14.71 2.28
C THR A 51 -5.80 -13.72 1.12
N GLU A 52 -6.83 -13.06 0.59
CA GLU A 52 -6.71 -12.06 -0.47
C GLU A 52 -5.85 -10.87 -0.01
N PHE A 53 -6.08 -10.41 1.22
CA PHE A 53 -5.32 -9.31 1.81
C PHE A 53 -3.87 -9.68 2.05
N THR A 54 -3.59 -10.87 2.60
CA THR A 54 -2.22 -11.36 2.78
C THR A 54 -1.47 -11.43 1.45
N PHE A 55 -2.11 -11.96 0.39
CA PHE A 55 -1.49 -11.98 -0.93
C PHE A 55 -1.20 -10.57 -1.47
N ALA A 56 -2.11 -9.61 -1.25
CA ALA A 56 -1.89 -8.23 -1.67
C ALA A 56 -0.71 -7.59 -0.93
N ILE A 57 -0.63 -7.71 0.39
CA ILE A 57 0.46 -7.12 1.19
C ILE A 57 1.80 -7.79 0.92
N VAL A 58 1.86 -9.12 0.81
CA VAL A 58 3.09 -9.83 0.48
C VAL A 58 3.59 -9.39 -0.90
N THR A 59 2.72 -9.32 -1.90
CA THR A 59 3.09 -8.86 -3.25
C THR A 59 3.57 -7.40 -3.22
N TYR A 60 2.87 -6.53 -2.50
CA TYR A 60 3.26 -5.13 -2.32
C TYR A 60 4.67 -4.99 -1.71
N LEU A 61 4.97 -5.73 -0.65
CA LEU A 61 6.29 -5.69 -0.02
C LEU A 61 7.38 -6.25 -0.93
N LEU A 62 7.11 -7.37 -1.62
CA LEU A 62 8.06 -7.94 -2.59
C LEU A 62 8.37 -6.96 -3.73
N LEU A 63 7.37 -6.22 -4.22
CA LEU A 63 7.57 -5.18 -5.23
C LEU A 63 8.51 -4.08 -4.73
N GLY A 64 8.33 -3.63 -3.49
CA GLY A 64 9.22 -2.64 -2.88
C GLY A 64 10.66 -3.13 -2.75
N VAL A 65 10.83 -4.38 -2.29
CA VAL A 65 12.14 -5.03 -2.10
C VAL A 65 12.90 -5.23 -3.42
N ILE A 66 12.20 -5.49 -4.53
CA ILE A 66 12.85 -5.57 -5.86
C ILE A 66 13.13 -4.19 -6.49
N GLY A 67 12.88 -3.09 -5.77
CA GLY A 67 13.16 -1.73 -6.22
C GLY A 67 12.04 -1.04 -6.98
N ALA A 68 10.80 -1.57 -6.96
CA ALA A 68 9.67 -0.87 -7.57
C ALA A 68 9.25 0.34 -6.71
N PRO A 69 8.87 1.48 -7.33
CA PRO A 69 8.51 2.72 -6.62
C PRO A 69 7.08 2.64 -6.04
N VAL A 70 6.88 1.76 -5.05
CA VAL A 70 5.57 1.43 -4.48
C VAL A 70 5.37 1.96 -3.06
N PHE A 71 6.42 2.45 -2.41
CA PHE A 71 6.35 3.02 -1.07
C PHE A 71 6.05 4.52 -1.12
N ALA A 72 6.02 5.15 0.06
CA ALA A 72 5.69 6.56 0.25
C ALA A 72 6.49 7.47 -0.70
N GLU A 73 5.82 8.41 -1.35
CA GLU A 73 6.43 9.35 -2.31
C GLU A 73 7.16 8.66 -3.50
N GLY A 74 6.78 7.42 -3.82
CA GLY A 74 7.42 6.65 -4.89
C GLY A 74 8.78 6.08 -4.49
N THR A 75 9.08 5.98 -3.19
CA THR A 75 10.29 5.31 -2.70
C THR A 75 10.23 3.79 -2.90
N SER A 76 11.39 3.14 -2.77
CA SER A 76 11.58 1.69 -2.88
C SER A 76 12.71 1.25 -1.93
N GLY A 77 12.88 -0.06 -1.70
CA GLY A 77 13.91 -0.59 -0.81
C GLY A 77 13.79 -2.07 -0.55
#